data_AF-A0A524LXZ7-F1
#
_entry.id   AF-A0A524LXZ7-F1
#
_cell.length_a   1.000
_cell.length_b   1.000
_cell.length_c   1.000
_cell.angle_alpha   90.00
_cell.angle_beta   90.00
_cell.angle_gamma   90.00
#
_symmetry.space_group_name_H-M   'P 1'
#
loop_
_entity.id
_entity.type
_entity.pdbx_description
1 polymer ?
#
loop_
_entity_poly.entity_id
_entity_poly.type
_entity_poly.pdbx_seq_one_letter_code
_entity_poly.pdbx_strand_id
1 'polypeptide(L)'
;MKLSKENAYDMLTGVGVLGTGGGGDPVAFGKPLVDWDYQRDRVYEITDPADIKDDAFIVCGGYMGSVTVFTSVGDMLESWETRFELHEAMKISERITGKKVNHLVPFELGGTNTTVMLSLASRAGITTVDGDGLGRSAPETQMITFVGYGIELCPMPVVSKNGSVVIVDKTTSPALADEIGRFAVVQ
;
A
#
# COMPACT_ATOMS: atom_id res chain seq x y z
N MET A 1 11.67 -13.46 3.24
CA MET A 1 12.45 -13.04 4.41
C MET A 1 11.57 -12.35 5.43
N LYS A 2 11.63 -12.78 6.70
CA LYS A 2 10.98 -12.05 7.81
C LYS A 2 11.87 -10.90 8.27
N LEU A 3 11.30 -9.73 8.47
CA LEU A 3 12.01 -8.58 9.02
C LEU A 3 11.97 -8.64 10.55
N SER A 4 13.12 -8.42 11.18
CA SER A 4 13.12 -8.07 12.60
C SER A 4 12.57 -6.65 12.77
N LYS A 5 12.17 -6.29 14.00
CA LYS A 5 11.73 -4.92 14.29
C LYS A 5 12.82 -3.89 14.00
N GLU A 6 14.08 -4.26 14.25
CA GLU A 6 15.25 -3.44 13.94
C GLU A 6 15.42 -3.26 12.42
N ASN A 7 15.34 -4.35 11.65
CA ASN A 7 15.39 -4.27 10.18
C ASN A 7 14.24 -3.42 9.61
N ALA A 8 13.05 -3.46 10.23
CA ALA A 8 11.94 -2.61 9.84
C ALA A 8 12.22 -1.12 10.10
N TYR A 9 12.96 -0.78 11.15
CA TYR A 9 13.42 0.58 11.42
C TYR A 9 14.53 1.04 10.48
N ASP A 10 15.47 0.15 10.14
CA ASP A 10 16.50 0.44 9.15
C ASP A 10 15.87 0.67 7.77
N MET A 11 14.88 -0.17 7.41
CA MET A 11 14.07 0.02 6.21
C MET A 11 13.35 1.37 6.23
N LEU A 12 12.74 1.79 7.35
CA LEU A 12 12.12 3.11 7.47
C LEU A 12 13.09 4.26 7.19
N THR A 13 14.33 4.15 7.68
CA THR A 13 15.39 5.11 7.38
C THR A 13 15.72 5.11 5.89
N GLY A 14 15.90 3.92 5.31
CA GLY A 14 16.18 3.74 3.88
C GLY A 14 15.10 4.33 2.98
N VAL A 15 13.83 3.99 3.20
CA VAL A 15 12.71 4.53 2.39
C VAL A 15 12.50 6.03 2.64
N GLY A 16 12.87 6.57 3.80
CA GLY A 16 12.90 8.01 4.04
C GLY A 16 13.90 8.75 3.14
N VAL A 17 15.05 8.13 2.85
CA VAL A 17 16.06 8.68 1.93
C VAL A 17 15.64 8.44 0.47
N LEU A 18 15.26 7.21 0.13
CA LEU A 18 14.93 6.80 -1.25
C LEU A 18 13.59 7.32 -1.75
N GLY A 19 12.67 7.68 -0.85
CA GLY A 19 11.40 8.34 -1.18
C GLY A 19 11.57 9.75 -1.76
N THR A 20 12.77 10.34 -1.70
CA THR A 20 13.08 11.65 -2.30
C THR A 20 12.15 12.79 -1.85
N GLY A 21 11.71 12.74 -0.59
CA GLY A 21 10.83 13.75 0.03
C GLY A 21 9.33 13.49 -0.09
N GLY A 22 8.91 12.38 -0.71
CA GLY A 22 7.51 11.93 -0.77
C GLY A 22 7.25 10.66 0.04
N GLY A 23 6.11 9.99 -0.23
CA GLY A 23 5.83 8.65 0.30
C GLY A 23 5.39 8.58 1.77
N GLY A 24 5.31 9.73 2.44
CA GLY A 24 4.89 9.87 3.83
C GLY A 24 6.03 9.70 4.85
N ASP A 25 5.73 10.02 6.09
CA ASP A 25 6.73 10.26 7.13
C ASP A 25 7.18 8.95 7.83
N PRO A 26 8.48 8.59 7.76
CA PRO A 26 8.98 7.36 8.38
C PRO A 26 8.97 7.40 9.92
N VAL A 27 9.01 8.59 10.53
CA VAL A 27 9.08 8.78 11.99
C VAL A 27 7.69 9.00 12.58
N ALA A 28 6.93 9.96 12.04
CA ALA A 28 5.64 10.35 12.58
C ALA A 28 4.53 9.33 12.29
N PHE A 29 4.67 8.55 11.21
CA PHE A 29 3.71 7.54 10.81
C PHE A 29 4.30 6.13 10.81
N GLY A 30 5.40 5.93 10.07
CA GLY A 30 5.96 4.60 9.84
C GLY A 30 6.39 3.89 11.12
N LYS A 31 7.11 4.59 12.01
CA LYS A 31 7.59 4.02 13.28
C LYS A 31 6.43 3.62 14.21
N PRO A 32 5.42 4.46 14.50
CA PRO A 32 4.25 4.05 15.29
C PRO A 32 3.52 2.83 14.73
N LEU A 33 3.40 2.72 13.40
CA LEU A 33 2.77 1.57 12.76
C LEU A 33 3.61 0.29 12.96
N VAL A 34 4.93 0.35 12.75
CA VAL A 34 5.84 -0.77 13.06
C VAL A 34 5.74 -1.17 14.53
N ASP A 35 5.75 -0.21 15.45
CA ASP A 35 5.57 -0.47 16.88
C ASP A 35 4.25 -1.21 17.16
N TRP A 36 3.15 -0.73 16.59
CA TRP A 36 1.81 -1.27 16.79
C TRP A 36 1.66 -2.71 16.31
N ASP A 37 2.16 -3.00 15.10
CA ASP A 37 2.04 -4.32 14.49
C ASP A 37 2.95 -5.33 15.20
N TYR A 38 4.19 -4.98 15.52
CA TYR A 38 5.09 -5.89 16.23
C TYR A 38 4.65 -6.15 17.69
N GLN A 39 3.95 -5.21 18.33
CA GLN A 39 3.31 -5.46 19.63
C GLN A 39 2.13 -6.44 19.57
N ARG A 40 1.62 -6.72 18.36
CA ARG A 40 0.50 -7.62 18.09
C ARG A 40 0.94 -8.88 17.35
N ASP A 41 2.22 -9.23 17.45
CA ASP A 41 2.84 -10.39 16.80
C ASP A 41 2.68 -10.40 15.27
N ARG A 42 2.49 -9.23 14.65
CA ARG A 42 2.46 -9.07 13.20
C ARG A 42 3.86 -8.76 12.69
N VAL A 43 4.48 -9.79 12.12
CA VAL A 43 5.83 -9.69 11.56
C VAL A 43 5.74 -9.37 10.07
N TYR A 44 6.54 -8.41 9.62
CA TYR A 44 6.62 -8.06 8.22
C TYR A 44 7.44 -9.09 7.45
N GLU A 45 6.94 -9.54 6.32
CA GLU A 45 7.59 -10.54 5.48
C GLU A 45 7.65 -10.06 4.03
N ILE A 46 8.86 -10.07 3.46
CA ILE A 46 9.12 -9.71 2.07
C ILE A 46 9.51 -10.95 1.25
N THR A 47 9.15 -11.00 -0.03
CA THR A 47 9.49 -12.10 -0.95
C THR A 47 10.30 -11.56 -2.11
N ASP A 48 11.45 -12.16 -2.38
CA ASP A 48 12.25 -11.83 -3.56
C ASP A 48 11.40 -12.08 -4.82
N PRO A 49 11.33 -11.13 -5.77
CA PRO A 49 10.61 -11.35 -7.03
C PRO A 49 10.95 -12.67 -7.73
N ALA A 50 12.20 -13.16 -7.62
CA ALA A 50 12.64 -14.43 -8.20
C ALA A 50 12.02 -15.67 -7.56
N ASP A 51 11.50 -15.56 -6.33
CA ASP A 51 10.84 -16.64 -5.60
C ASP A 51 9.31 -16.66 -5.79
N ILE A 52 8.76 -15.70 -6.54
CA ILE A 52 7.32 -15.59 -6.80
C ILE A 52 6.92 -16.53 -7.94
N LYS A 53 5.80 -17.22 -7.78
CA LYS A 53 5.25 -18.09 -8.84
C LYS A 53 4.73 -17.26 -10.01
N ASP A 54 4.95 -17.75 -11.22
CA ASP A 54 4.49 -17.10 -12.47
C ASP A 54 2.97 -16.86 -12.52
N ASP A 55 2.17 -17.68 -11.83
CA ASP A 55 0.71 -17.58 -11.78
C ASP A 55 0.18 -16.77 -10.58
N ALA A 56 1.08 -16.19 -9.78
CA ALA A 56 0.70 -15.40 -8.61
C ALA A 56 -0.07 -14.13 -9.02
N PHE A 57 -1.17 -13.86 -8.32
CA PHE A 57 -1.88 -12.59 -8.44
C PHE A 57 -1.36 -11.61 -7.40
N ILE A 58 -0.70 -10.55 -7.89
CA ILE A 58 -0.07 -9.52 -7.07
C ILE A 58 -0.91 -8.25 -7.19
N VAL A 59 -1.21 -7.61 -6.07
CA VAL A 59 -1.88 -6.30 -6.06
C VAL A 59 -0.89 -5.22 -5.64
N CYS A 60 -0.76 -4.22 -6.51
CA CYS A 60 -0.06 -2.98 -6.22
C CYS A 60 -1.02 -2.02 -5.50
N GLY A 61 -0.56 -1.36 -4.44
CA GLY A 61 -1.42 -0.46 -3.68
C GLY A 61 -0.68 0.49 -2.74
N GLY A 62 -1.47 1.32 -2.07
CA GLY A 62 -1.02 2.28 -1.06
C GLY A 62 -2.10 3.32 -0.80
N TYR A 63 -1.77 4.31 0.01
CA TYR A 63 -2.63 5.45 0.25
C TYR A 63 -2.42 6.56 -0.78
N MET A 64 -3.53 7.20 -1.13
CA MET A 64 -3.59 8.46 -1.84
C MET A 64 -4.33 9.48 -0.97
N GLY A 65 -3.99 10.76 -1.10
CA GLY A 65 -4.51 11.83 -0.25
C GLY A 65 -3.70 12.06 1.03
N SER A 66 -4.24 12.87 1.94
CA SER A 66 -3.56 13.24 3.19
C SER A 66 -3.92 12.31 4.33
N VAL A 67 -2.92 11.84 5.07
CA VAL A 67 -3.13 11.11 6.34
C VAL A 67 -3.61 12.01 7.48
N THR A 68 -3.64 13.34 7.30
CA THR A 68 -4.14 14.31 8.29
C THR A 68 -5.65 14.21 8.55
N VAL A 69 -6.37 13.40 7.77
CA VAL A 69 -7.81 13.13 7.99
C VAL A 69 -8.02 12.35 9.30
N PHE A 70 -6.97 11.77 9.88
CA PHE A 70 -7.03 11.12 11.19
C PHE A 70 -6.53 12.07 12.28
N THR A 71 -7.26 12.13 13.40
CA THR A 71 -6.94 12.96 14.57
C THR A 71 -5.57 12.59 15.14
N SER A 72 -5.25 11.30 15.16
CA SER A 72 -3.92 10.77 15.49
C SER A 72 -3.66 9.46 14.74
N VAL A 73 -2.38 9.07 14.64
CA VAL A 73 -1.99 7.75 14.12
C VAL A 73 -2.52 6.63 15.00
N GLY A 74 -2.60 6.82 16.32
CA GLY A 74 -3.17 5.82 17.24
C GLY A 74 -4.63 5.50 16.93
N ASP A 75 -5.47 6.54 16.76
CA ASP A 75 -6.90 6.36 16.45
C ASP A 75 -7.10 5.65 15.10
N MET A 76 -6.24 5.96 14.11
CA MET A 76 -6.23 5.26 12.83
C MET A 76 -5.92 3.78 13.01
N LEU A 77 -4.84 3.45 13.72
CA LEU A 77 -4.41 2.07 13.93
C LEU A 77 -5.43 1.26 14.71
N GLU A 78 -6.10 1.86 15.70
CA GLU A 78 -7.20 1.24 16.41
C GLU A 78 -8.40 0.98 15.49
N SER A 79 -8.75 1.94 14.62
CA SER A 79 -9.82 1.72 13.63
C SER A 79 -9.51 0.56 12.67
N TRP A 80 -8.25 0.36 12.28
CA TRP A 80 -7.81 -0.74 11.41
C TRP A 80 -7.98 -2.12 12.03
N GLU A 81 -8.11 -2.22 13.36
CA GLU A 81 -8.43 -3.47 14.03
C GLU A 81 -9.88 -3.90 13.76
N THR A 82 -10.77 -2.94 13.45
CA THR A 82 -12.17 -3.22 13.10
C THR A 82 -12.40 -3.16 11.59
N ARG A 83 -11.88 -2.12 10.93
CA ARG A 83 -11.96 -1.93 9.47
C ARG A 83 -10.71 -1.24 8.97
N PHE A 84 -10.04 -1.88 8.03
CA PHE A 84 -8.88 -1.33 7.35
C PHE A 84 -9.21 -1.16 5.86
N GLU A 85 -9.18 0.08 5.37
CA GLU A 85 -9.63 0.45 4.03
C GLU A 85 -8.81 -0.26 2.94
N LEU A 86 -7.49 -0.40 3.13
CA LEU A 86 -6.64 -1.12 2.18
C LEU A 86 -6.95 -2.62 2.15
N HIS A 87 -7.39 -3.20 3.28
CA HIS A 87 -7.86 -4.58 3.31
C HIS A 87 -9.16 -4.73 2.52
N GLU A 88 -10.10 -3.80 2.65
CA GLU A 88 -11.33 -3.79 1.83
C GLU A 88 -11.01 -3.64 0.34
N ALA A 89 -10.10 -2.73 -0.02
CA ALA A 89 -9.65 -2.55 -1.41
C ALA A 89 -9.04 -3.84 -1.98
N MET A 90 -8.18 -4.53 -1.21
CA MET A 90 -7.62 -5.84 -1.60
C MET A 90 -8.72 -6.88 -1.83
N LYS A 91 -9.71 -6.99 -0.92
CA LYS A 91 -10.85 -7.92 -1.07
C LYS A 91 -11.73 -7.56 -2.28
N ILE A 92 -11.87 -6.28 -2.61
CA ILE A 92 -12.57 -5.84 -3.82
C ILE A 92 -11.79 -6.27 -5.07
N SER A 93 -10.46 -6.11 -5.09
CA SER A 93 -9.63 -6.61 -6.19
C SER A 93 -9.79 -8.11 -6.40
N GLU A 94 -9.82 -8.91 -5.32
CA GLU A 94 -10.10 -10.35 -5.42
C GLU A 94 -11.48 -10.63 -6.01
N ARG A 95 -12.50 -9.89 -5.58
CA ARG A 95 -13.88 -10.05 -6.06
C ARG A 95 -14.03 -9.71 -7.54
N ILE A 96 -13.39 -8.64 -8.01
CA ILE A 96 -13.48 -8.20 -9.40
C ILE A 96 -12.74 -9.17 -10.32
N THR A 97 -11.57 -9.63 -9.91
CA THR A 97 -10.71 -10.49 -10.75
C THR A 97 -11.03 -11.97 -10.63
N GLY A 98 -11.74 -12.39 -9.58
CA GLY A 98 -11.96 -13.80 -9.25
C GLY A 98 -10.68 -14.53 -8.79
N LYS A 99 -9.60 -13.79 -8.51
CA LYS A 99 -8.30 -14.33 -8.09
C LYS A 99 -8.02 -13.99 -6.64
N LYS A 100 -7.42 -14.92 -5.90
CA LYS A 100 -6.92 -14.65 -4.54
C LYS A 100 -5.60 -13.89 -4.62
N VAL A 101 -5.42 -12.84 -3.82
CA VAL A 101 -4.14 -12.11 -3.78
C VAL A 101 -3.08 -12.98 -3.09
N ASN A 102 -1.96 -13.19 -3.77
CA ASN A 102 -0.83 -13.96 -3.26
C ASN A 102 0.22 -13.08 -2.58
N HIS A 103 0.48 -11.91 -3.17
CA HIS A 103 1.46 -10.94 -2.69
C HIS A 103 0.94 -9.52 -2.86
N LEU A 104 1.49 -8.62 -2.08
CA LEU A 104 1.26 -7.19 -2.23
C LEU A 104 2.53 -6.49 -2.65
N VAL A 105 2.42 -5.37 -3.35
CA VAL A 105 3.57 -4.51 -3.65
C VAL A 105 3.19 -3.05 -3.38
N PRO A 106 4.03 -2.29 -2.65
CA PRO A 106 3.85 -0.85 -2.55
C PRO A 106 3.91 -0.21 -3.94
N PHE A 107 3.03 0.75 -4.22
CA PHE A 107 3.14 1.50 -5.47
C PHE A 107 4.38 2.39 -5.51
N GLU A 108 4.89 2.80 -4.35
CA GLU A 108 6.10 3.62 -4.22
C GLU A 108 6.85 3.34 -2.91
N LEU A 109 8.11 3.77 -2.85
CA LEU A 109 8.85 3.86 -1.60
C LEU A 109 8.39 5.05 -0.76
N GLY A 110 8.18 4.81 0.54
CA GLY A 110 7.76 5.86 1.46
C GLY A 110 7.57 5.37 2.89
N GLY A 111 7.80 6.27 3.86
CA GLY A 111 7.61 5.97 5.28
C GLY A 111 6.18 5.52 5.61
N THR A 112 5.19 6.03 4.87
CA THR A 112 3.79 5.60 4.94
C THR A 112 3.52 4.48 3.93
N ASN A 113 3.69 4.73 2.62
CA ASN A 113 3.19 3.80 1.60
C ASN A 113 3.85 2.41 1.64
N THR A 114 5.15 2.33 1.97
CA THR A 114 5.80 1.03 2.17
C THR A 114 5.27 0.32 3.41
N THR A 115 5.13 1.03 4.54
CA THR A 115 4.73 0.39 5.81
C THR A 115 3.26 -0.03 5.87
N VAL A 116 2.34 0.72 5.25
CA VAL A 116 0.93 0.33 5.23
C VAL A 116 0.69 -0.94 4.42
N MET A 117 1.46 -1.15 3.36
CA MET A 117 1.37 -2.37 2.54
C MET A 117 1.99 -3.58 3.26
N LEU A 118 3.07 -3.37 4.01
CA LEU A 118 3.63 -4.40 4.91
C LEU A 118 2.64 -4.76 6.04
N SER A 119 2.00 -3.76 6.64
CA SER A 119 0.94 -3.96 7.64
C SER A 119 -0.22 -4.75 7.05
N LEU A 120 -0.71 -4.35 5.88
CA LEU A 120 -1.78 -5.07 5.18
C LEU A 120 -1.39 -6.54 4.91
N ALA A 121 -0.19 -6.79 4.38
CA ALA A 121 0.28 -8.14 4.11
C ALA A 121 0.30 -9.00 5.38
N SER A 122 0.85 -8.47 6.48
CA SER A 122 0.90 -9.16 7.77
C SER A 122 -0.49 -9.50 8.32
N ARG A 123 -1.47 -8.58 8.16
CA ARG A 123 -2.87 -8.78 8.58
C ARG A 123 -3.60 -9.79 7.70
N ALA A 124 -3.26 -9.85 6.42
CA ALA A 124 -3.85 -10.77 5.45
C ALA A 124 -3.18 -12.15 5.44
N GLY A 125 -2.07 -12.34 6.16
CA GLY A 125 -1.31 -13.60 6.20
C GLY A 125 -0.60 -13.90 4.88
N ILE A 126 -0.17 -12.86 4.17
CA ILE A 126 0.59 -12.92 2.91
C ILE A 126 1.86 -12.06 3.03
N THR A 127 2.69 -12.04 2.00
CA THR A 127 3.94 -11.26 1.99
C THR A 127 3.87 -10.08 1.03
N THR A 128 4.76 -9.11 1.22
CA THR A 128 5.01 -8.10 0.19
C THR A 128 6.14 -8.55 -0.73
N VAL A 129 6.15 -8.09 -1.96
CA VAL A 129 7.32 -8.21 -2.84
C VAL A 129 8.45 -7.34 -2.30
N ASP A 130 9.70 -7.81 -2.36
CA ASP A 130 10.89 -7.01 -2.07
C ASP A 130 11.15 -6.04 -3.23
N GLY A 131 10.39 -4.95 -3.21
CA GLY A 131 10.39 -3.92 -4.24
C GLY A 131 9.15 -3.05 -4.17
N ASP A 132 9.05 -2.11 -5.11
CA ASP A 132 7.91 -1.22 -5.26
C ASP A 132 7.65 -0.93 -6.75
N GLY A 133 6.60 -0.15 -7.03
CA GLY A 133 6.26 0.23 -8.40
C GLY A 133 7.24 1.18 -9.07
N LEU A 134 8.09 1.90 -8.35
CA LEU A 134 8.77 3.09 -8.88
C LEU A 134 10.26 3.26 -8.47
N GLY A 135 10.69 2.75 -7.33
CA GLY A 135 12.04 2.93 -6.77
C GLY A 135 12.26 4.29 -6.08
N ARG A 136 11.22 5.12 -5.97
CA ARG A 136 11.15 6.43 -5.31
C ARG A 136 9.68 6.79 -5.05
N SER A 137 9.38 7.99 -4.54
CA SER A 137 8.00 8.50 -4.51
C SER A 137 7.61 9.29 -5.77
N ALA A 138 6.33 9.24 -6.14
CA ALA A 138 5.72 9.98 -7.25
C ALA A 138 4.46 10.75 -6.82
N PRO A 139 4.13 11.83 -7.54
CA PRO A 139 2.87 12.53 -7.34
C PRO A 139 1.64 11.73 -7.77
N GLU A 140 1.75 10.84 -8.76
CA GLU A 140 0.62 10.15 -9.41
C GLU A 140 0.86 8.64 -9.53
N THR A 141 -0.14 7.82 -9.24
CA THR A 141 -0.05 6.35 -9.24
C THR A 141 0.29 5.79 -10.62
N GLN A 142 -0.08 6.47 -11.72
CA GLN A 142 0.25 6.00 -13.06
C GLN A 142 1.74 6.00 -13.41
N MET A 143 2.58 6.67 -12.61
CA MET A 143 4.01 6.80 -12.89
C MET A 143 4.81 5.52 -12.59
N ILE A 144 4.17 4.50 -12.03
CA ILE A 144 4.80 3.23 -11.71
C ILE A 144 5.24 2.48 -12.95
N THR A 145 6.36 1.77 -12.82
CA THR A 145 6.97 0.90 -13.82
C THR A 145 5.96 -0.07 -14.41
N PHE A 146 5.04 -0.62 -13.59
CA PHE A 146 4.01 -1.56 -14.05
C PHE A 146 3.15 -1.00 -15.19
N VAL A 147 2.71 0.26 -15.10
CA VAL A 147 1.96 0.93 -16.17
C VAL A 147 2.84 1.11 -17.42
N GLY A 148 4.12 1.45 -17.24
CA GLY A 148 5.10 1.52 -18.33
C GLY A 148 5.31 0.19 -19.07
N TYR A 149 5.13 -0.95 -18.39
CA TYR A 149 5.17 -2.30 -18.98
C TYR A 149 3.79 -2.80 -19.47
N GLY A 150 2.78 -1.93 -19.50
CA GLY A 150 1.46 -2.25 -20.06
C GLY A 150 0.50 -2.93 -19.08
N ILE A 151 0.80 -2.97 -17.78
CA ILE A 151 -0.17 -3.39 -16.76
C ILE A 151 -1.18 -2.25 -16.58
N GLU A 152 -2.46 -2.55 -16.79
CA GLU A 152 -3.53 -1.57 -16.62
C GLU A 152 -3.67 -1.17 -15.16
N LEU A 153 -3.81 0.14 -14.90
CA LEU A 153 -4.11 0.66 -13.56
C LEU A 153 -5.53 0.30 -13.11
N CYS A 154 -6.44 0.12 -14.07
CA CYS A 154 -7.82 -0.26 -13.85
C CYS A 154 -8.02 -1.78 -13.97
N PRO A 155 -9.00 -2.38 -13.25
CA PRO A 155 -9.93 -1.73 -12.33
C PRO A 155 -9.23 -1.27 -11.04
N MET A 156 -9.47 -0.02 -10.63
CA MET A 156 -8.83 0.59 -9.46
C MET A 156 -9.85 0.82 -8.35
N PRO A 157 -9.96 -0.07 -7.36
CA PRO A 157 -10.80 0.15 -6.20
C PRO A 157 -10.16 1.15 -5.24
N VAL A 158 -10.95 2.14 -4.84
CA VAL A 158 -10.59 3.18 -3.87
C VAL A 158 -11.61 3.15 -2.75
N VAL A 159 -11.11 3.02 -1.52
CA VAL A 159 -11.92 2.95 -0.31
C VAL A 159 -11.59 4.14 0.56
N SER A 160 -12.58 4.97 0.84
CA SER A 160 -12.40 6.14 1.71
C SER A 160 -12.34 5.72 3.19
N LYS A 161 -11.78 6.59 4.04
CA LYS A 161 -11.77 6.40 5.50
C LYS A 161 -13.14 6.06 6.09
N ASN A 162 -14.23 6.53 5.49
CA ASN A 162 -15.60 6.31 5.99
C ASN A 162 -16.23 5.03 5.43
N GLY A 163 -15.59 4.35 4.48
CA GLY A 163 -16.06 3.11 3.84
C GLY A 163 -16.80 3.32 2.53
N SER A 164 -16.78 4.52 1.98
CA SER A 164 -17.29 4.73 0.62
C SER A 164 -16.36 4.02 -0.35
N VAL A 165 -16.93 3.24 -1.25
CA VAL A 165 -16.19 2.51 -2.28
C VAL A 165 -16.43 3.14 -3.63
N VAL A 166 -15.37 3.51 -4.32
CA VAL A 166 -15.37 3.90 -5.74
C VAL A 166 -14.50 2.89 -6.49
N ILE A 167 -15.00 2.36 -7.59
CA ILE A 167 -14.22 1.49 -8.47
C ILE A 167 -14.09 2.22 -9.80
N VAL A 168 -12.87 2.62 -10.13
CA VAL A 168 -12.57 3.12 -11.47
C VAL A 168 -12.38 1.91 -12.36
N ASP A 169 -13.47 1.44 -12.98
CA ASP A 169 -13.50 0.22 -13.78
C ASP A 169 -12.66 0.33 -15.05
N LYS A 170 -12.73 1.48 -15.72
CA LYS A 170 -11.96 1.79 -16.92
C LYS A 170 -11.87 3.30 -17.13
N THR A 171 -10.75 3.77 -17.67
CA THR A 171 -10.55 5.16 -18.11
C THR A 171 -9.92 5.23 -19.49
N THR A 172 -9.94 6.43 -20.09
CA THR A 172 -9.25 6.73 -21.34
C THR A 172 -7.75 7.00 -21.14
N SER A 173 -7.32 7.28 -19.91
CA SER A 173 -5.92 7.44 -19.52
C SER A 173 -5.71 6.99 -18.06
N PRO A 174 -4.55 6.41 -17.71
CA PRO A 174 -4.22 6.08 -16.32
C PRO A 174 -4.22 7.32 -15.39
N ALA A 175 -3.82 8.48 -15.91
CA ALA A 175 -3.88 9.77 -15.22
C ALA A 175 -5.27 10.07 -14.66
N LEU A 176 -6.31 9.90 -15.48
CA LEU A 176 -7.69 10.17 -15.09
C LEU A 176 -8.16 9.21 -13.99
N ALA A 177 -7.65 7.97 -13.94
CA ALA A 177 -8.00 7.05 -12.87
C ALA A 177 -7.46 7.55 -11.52
N ASP A 178 -6.21 8.00 -11.48
CA ASP A 178 -5.60 8.63 -10.29
C ASP A 178 -6.38 9.89 -9.87
N GLU A 179 -6.73 10.77 -10.81
CA GLU A 179 -7.53 11.98 -10.54
C GLU A 179 -8.90 11.65 -9.91
N ILE A 180 -9.63 10.69 -10.48
CA ILE A 180 -10.92 10.22 -9.94
C ILE A 180 -10.73 9.64 -8.54
N GLY A 181 -9.67 8.85 -8.33
CA GLY A 181 -9.35 8.27 -7.03
C GLY A 181 -9.09 9.34 -5.97
N ARG A 182 -8.29 10.36 -6.27
CA ARG A 182 -8.03 11.49 -5.37
C ARG A 182 -9.29 12.25 -5.04
N PHE A 183 -10.13 12.53 -6.03
CA PHE A 183 -11.41 13.19 -5.83
C PHE A 183 -12.31 12.40 -4.86
N ALA A 184 -12.27 11.07 -4.90
CA ALA A 184 -13.08 10.23 -4.02
C ALA A 184 -12.64 10.24 -2.54
N VAL A 185 -11.37 10.54 -2.25
CA VAL A 185 -10.80 10.44 -0.89
C VAL A 185 -10.46 11.78 -0.24
N VAL A 186 -10.32 12.85 -1.02
CA VAL A 186 -10.09 14.22 -0.51
C VAL A 186 -11.45 14.91 -0.38
N GLN A 187 -12.08 14.84 0.79
CA GLN A 187 -13.29 15.59 1.15
C GLN A 187 -13.02 16.55 2.30
#